data_AF-X0W122-F1
#
_entry.id   AF-X0W122-F1
#
_cell.length_a   1.000
_cell.length_b   1.000
_cell.length_c   1.000
_cell.angle_alpha   90.00
_cell.angle_beta   90.00
_cell.angle_gamma   90.00
#
_symmetry.space_group_name_H-M   'P 1'
#
loop_
_entity.id
_entity.type
_entity.pdbx_description
1 polymer ?
#
loop_
_entity_poly.entity_id
_entity_poly.type
_entity_poly.pdbx_seq_one_letter_code
_entity_poly.pdbx_strand_id
1 'polypeptide(L)' 'FMERYIDSYLNEMNAFVECTIKDTDPPVTGRDARIPVVMGKAARLSYEQNRPVALSEIS' A
#
# COMPACT_ATOMS: atom_id res chain seq x y z
N PHE A 1 2.46 18.24 -13.75
CA PHE A 1 1.97 17.01 -13.08
C PHE A 1 3.12 16.22 -12.47
N MET A 2 4.18 15.90 -13.23
CA MET A 2 5.36 15.20 -12.70
C MET A 2 6.12 15.97 -11.62
N GLU A 3 6.29 17.30 -11.78
CA GLU A 3 7.00 18.16 -10.84
C GLU A 3 6.52 18.02 -9.38
N ARG A 4 5.23 17.76 -9.16
CA ARG A 4 4.64 17.61 -7.83
C ARG A 4 5.09 16.33 -7.10
N TYR A 5 5.58 15.34 -7.83
CA TYR A 5 5.91 14.02 -7.30
C TYR A 5 7.40 13.66 -7.46
N ILE A 6 8.21 14.53 -8.03
CA ILE A 6 9.65 14.28 -8.22
C ILE A 6 10.28 13.90 -6.87
N ASP A 7 10.01 14.68 -5.82
CA ASP A 7 10.53 14.41 -4.49
C ASP A 7 10.05 13.06 -3.94
N SER A 8 8.80 12.68 -4.17
CA SER A 8 8.27 11.37 -3.77
C SER A 8 8.99 10.22 -4.46
N TYR A 9 9.19 10.30 -5.78
CA TYR A 9 9.91 9.26 -6.52
C TYR A 9 11.38 9.17 -6.11
N LEU A 10 12.06 10.31 -5.92
CA LEU A 10 13.44 10.32 -5.45
C LEU A 10 13.56 9.69 -4.05
N ASN A 11 12.63 10.01 -3.14
CA ASN A 11 12.61 9.44 -1.80
C ASN A 11 12.37 7.92 -1.83
N GLU A 12 11.46 7.43 -2.67
CA GLU A 12 11.20 5.99 -2.83
C GLU A 12 12.43 5.25 -3.37
N MET A 13 13.07 5.80 -4.40
CA MET A 13 14.28 5.20 -4.99
C MET A 13 15.45 5.19 -4.01
N ASN A 14 15.66 6.27 -3.26
CA ASN A 14 16.70 6.33 -2.23
C ASN A 14 16.43 5.31 -1.12
N ALA A 15 15.19 5.23 -0.63
CA ALA A 15 14.82 4.27 0.40
C ALA A 15 15.03 2.81 -0.05
N PHE A 16 14.69 2.49 -1.30
CA PHE A 16 14.91 1.18 -1.88
C PHE A 16 16.41 0.81 -1.97
N VAL A 17 17.25 1.73 -2.46
CA VAL A 17 18.69 1.49 -2.56
C VAL A 17 19.31 1.32 -1.17
N GLU A 18 18.93 2.17 -0.21
CA GLU A 18 19.47 2.09 1.15
C GLU A 18 19.12 0.80 1.86
N CYS A 19 17.85 0.37 1.83
CA CYS A 19 17.44 -0.85 2.51
C CYS A 19 18.08 -2.09 1.88
N THR A 20 18.31 -2.07 0.57
CA THR A 20 19.03 -3.13 -0.15
C THR A 20 20.50 -3.20 0.27
N ILE A 21 21.21 -2.07 0.34
CA ILE A 21 22.63 -2.03 0.73
C ILE A 21 22.81 -2.46 2.19
N LYS A 22 21.90 -2.03 3.07
CA LYS A 22 21.99 -2.26 4.52
C LYS A 22 21.42 -3.62 4.95
N ASP A 23 20.81 -4.37 4.04
CA ASP A 23 20.08 -5.61 4.32
C ASP A 23 19.03 -5.43 5.44
N THR A 24 18.20 -4.39 5.29
CA THR A 24 17.13 -4.06 6.23
C THR A 24 15.76 -4.05 5.55
N ASP A 25 14.69 -4.17 6.33
CA ASP A 25 13.34 -4.04 5.79
C ASP A 25 13.10 -2.65 5.17
N PRO A 26 12.40 -2.57 4.02
CA PRO A 26 11.97 -1.30 3.46
C PRO A 26 10.91 -0.64 4.34
N PRO A 27 10.75 0.70 4.26
CA PRO A 27 9.74 1.43 5.04
C PRO A 27 8.29 1.06 4.67
N VAL A 28 8.09 0.45 3.49
CA VAL A 28 6.80 -0.08 3.02
C VAL A 28 7.03 -1.53 2.60
N THR A 29 6.37 -2.46 3.27
CA THR A 29 6.52 -3.90 3.06
C THR A 29 5.39 -4.47 2.19
N GLY A 30 5.49 -5.74 1.83
CA GLY A 30 4.40 -6.45 1.15
C GLY A 30 3.09 -6.47 1.95
N ARG A 31 3.16 -6.37 3.29
CA ARG A 31 1.96 -6.25 4.14
C ARG A 31 1.24 -4.94 3.89
N ASP A 32 1.99 -3.84 3.79
CA ASP A 32 1.45 -2.51 3.54
C ASP A 32 0.80 -2.43 2.16
N ALA A 33 1.37 -3.13 1.17
CA ALA A 33 0.76 -3.26 -0.16
C ALA A 33 -0.55 -4.07 -0.17
N ARG A 34 -0.70 -5.07 0.70
CA ARG A 34 -1.91 -5.93 0.77
C ARG A 34 -3.11 -5.21 1.39
N ILE A 35 -2.89 -4.36 2.40
CA ILE A 35 -3.96 -3.66 3.12
C ILE A 35 -4.92 -2.90 2.17
N PRO A 36 -4.47 -2.03 1.26
CA PRO A 36 -5.38 -1.28 0.37
C PRO A 36 -6.14 -2.20 -0.60
N VAL A 37 -5.57 -3.35 -0.99
CA VAL A 37 -6.27 -4.35 -1.81
C VAL A 37 -7.45 -4.95 -1.04
N VAL A 38 -7.22 -5.31 0.23
CA VAL A 38 -8.27 -5.82 1.13
C VAL A 38 -9.34 -4.75 1.36
N MET A 39 -8.94 -3.49 1.58
CA MET A 39 -9.88 -2.37 1.72
C MET A 39 -10.75 -2.18 0.47
N GLY A 40 -10.16 -2.20 -0.73
CA GLY A 40 -10.91 -2.08 -1.97
C GLY A 40 -11.90 -3.23 -2.20
N LYS A 41 -11.50 -4.46 -1.88
CA LYS A 41 -12.39 -5.63 -1.93
C LYS A 41 -13.54 -5.52 -0.93
N ALA A 42 -13.25 -5.13 0.32
CA ALA A 42 -14.28 -4.95 1.35
C ALA A 42 -15.28 -3.84 0.98
N ALA A 43 -14.78 -2.72 0.45
CA ALA A 43 -15.63 -1.62 0.00
C ALA A 43 -16.56 -2.05 -1.14
N ARG A 44 -16.05 -2.82 -2.12
CA ARG A 44 -16.89 -3.37 -3.19
C ARG A 44 -17.96 -4.32 -2.66
N LEU A 45 -17.60 -5.24 -1.78
CA LEU A 45 -18.56 -6.17 -1.19
C LEU A 45 -19.62 -5.44 -0.34
N SER A 46 -19.21 -4.39 0.38
CA SER A 46 -20.11 -3.54 1.16
C SER A 46 -21.16 -2.85 0.29
N TYR A 47 -20.73 -2.31 -0.86
CA TYR A 47 -21.62 -1.72 -1.85
C TYR A 47 -22.62 -2.75 -2.41
N GLU A 48 -22.14 -3.93 -2.80
CA GLU A 48 -22.97 -4.99 -3.37
C GLU A 48 -24.00 -5.55 -2.38
N GLN A 49 -23.66 -5.64 -1.09
CA GLN A 49 -24.53 -6.20 -0.05
C GLN A 49 -25.33 -5.16 0.73
N ASN A 50 -25.13 -3.86 0.45
CA ASN A 50 -25.74 -2.75 1.17
C ASN A 50 -25.60 -2.86 2.71
N ARG A 51 -24.43 -3.32 3.17
CA ARG A 51 -24.07 -3.41 4.60
C ARG A 51 -22.60 -3.09 4.82
N PRO A 52 -22.18 -2.66 6.02
CA PRO A 52 -20.77 -2.60 6.38
C PRO A 52 -20.10 -3.99 6.28
N VAL A 53 -18.87 -4.02 5.77
CA VAL A 53 -18.03 -5.22 5.67
C VAL A 53 -16.71 -4.94 6.40
N ALA A 54 -16.38 -5.76 7.39
CA ALA A 54 -15.12 -5.67 8.11
C ALA A 54 -13.96 -6.23 7.27
N LEU A 55 -12.75 -5.66 7.42
CA LEU A 55 -11.57 -6.13 6.67
C LEU A 55 -11.21 -7.59 6.99
N SER A 56 -11.54 -8.08 8.19
CA SER A 56 -11.36 -9.47 8.58
C SER A 56 -12.25 -10.46 7.81
N GLU A 57 -13.26 -9.98 7.09
CA GLU A 57 -14.09 -10.81 6.19
C GLU A 57 -13.39 -11.09 4.85
N ILE A 58 -12.28 -10.40 4.54
CA ILE A 58 -11.57 -10.50 3.26
C ILE A 58 -10.18 -11.14 3.45
N SER A 59 -10.00 -12.32 2.86
CA SER A 59 -8.75 -13.11 2.83
C SER A 59 -7.77 -12.69 1.74
#